data_AF-A0A7S0XBV9-F1
#
_entry.id   AF-A0A7S0XBV9-F1
#
_cell.length_a   1.000
_cell.length_b   1.000
_cell.length_c   1.000
_cell.angle_alpha   90.00
_cell.angle_beta   90.00
_cell.angle_gamma   90.00
#
_symmetry.space_group_name_H-M   'P 1'
#
loop_
_entity.id
_entity.type
_entity.pdbx_description
1 polymer ?
#
loop_
_entity_poly.entity_id
_entity_poly.type
_entity_poly.pdbx_seq_one_letter_code
_entity_poly.pdbx_strand_id
1 'polypeptide(L)'
;GSVRLPAAYAGLVGLKPSYGRLSRWGLVPYCSSLDCPGFLTRTVADAAAMLHATQGIDPLDATTIVADPRLERLLISMGMDVDDSNRDTVYLKSKPGFPLWGWRVGIPQEYNVAELSEEVRIAWSSAAAACEALGATVVPVSLPHTGPALAAYYVLAPAESSSNLARYDGIRFGTHAGGATTRQGPQCGGDGSGGVGGNTKGEGG
;
A
#
# COMPACT_ATOMS: atom_id res chain seq x y z
N GLY A 1 -2.38 8.85 2.31
CA GLY A 1 -2.02 7.60 3.02
C GLY A 1 -2.96 6.48 2.65
N SER A 2 -3.04 6.15 1.36
CA SER A 2 -4.22 5.50 0.77
C SER A 2 -4.35 4.00 1.04
N VAL A 3 -3.33 3.36 1.61
CA VAL A 3 -3.42 1.99 2.16
C VAL A 3 -3.73 2.02 3.65
N ARG A 4 -2.98 2.84 4.41
CA ARG A 4 -3.05 2.87 5.89
C ARG A 4 -4.37 3.44 6.41
N LEU A 5 -4.90 4.48 5.77
CA LEU A 5 -6.13 5.14 6.21
C LEU A 5 -7.38 4.24 6.07
N PRO A 6 -7.67 3.63 4.90
CA PRO A 6 -8.81 2.70 4.83
C PRO A 6 -8.62 1.46 5.70
N ALA A 7 -7.39 0.99 5.92
CA ALA A 7 -7.12 -0.09 6.86
C ALA A 7 -7.54 0.27 8.29
N ALA A 8 -7.19 1.47 8.75
CA ALA A 8 -7.57 1.98 10.07
C ALA A 8 -9.09 2.08 10.22
N TYR A 9 -9.80 2.53 9.19
CA TYR A 9 -11.27 2.62 9.21
C TYR A 9 -11.97 1.26 9.17
N ALA A 10 -11.35 0.26 8.53
CA ALA A 10 -11.92 -1.07 8.37
C ALA A 10 -11.47 -2.08 9.45
N GLY A 11 -10.63 -1.67 10.41
CA GLY A 11 -10.07 -2.59 11.40
C GLY A 11 -9.16 -3.67 10.79
N LEU A 12 -8.43 -3.32 9.72
CA LEU A 12 -7.53 -4.21 8.99
C LEU A 12 -6.06 -3.85 9.21
N VAL A 13 -5.17 -4.77 8.84
CA VAL A 13 -3.73 -4.49 8.74
C VAL A 13 -3.43 -3.83 7.39
N GLY A 14 -2.99 -2.58 7.43
CA GLY A 14 -2.59 -1.80 6.25
C GLY A 14 -1.07 -1.59 6.18
N LEU A 15 -0.40 -2.37 5.34
CA LEU A 15 1.05 -2.30 5.17
C LEU A 15 1.41 -1.45 3.95
N LYS A 16 2.08 -0.31 4.19
CA LYS A 16 2.79 0.43 3.14
C LYS A 16 4.30 0.25 3.35
N PRO A 17 5.00 -0.56 2.54
CA PRO A 17 6.42 -0.85 2.73
C PRO A 17 7.31 0.37 2.42
N SER A 18 8.62 0.19 2.53
CA SER A 18 9.59 1.17 2.04
C SER A 18 9.38 1.46 0.56
N TYR A 19 9.60 2.71 0.13
CA TYR A 19 9.55 3.05 -1.29
C TYR A 19 10.52 2.20 -2.09
N GLY A 20 10.08 1.73 -3.28
CA GLY A 20 10.85 0.80 -4.12
C GLY A 20 10.86 -0.65 -3.62
N ARG A 21 10.29 -0.97 -2.45
CA ARG A 21 10.29 -2.36 -1.94
C ARG A 21 9.46 -3.29 -2.83
N LEU A 22 8.38 -2.76 -3.40
CA LEU A 22 7.50 -3.45 -4.34
C LEU A 22 7.57 -2.73 -5.69
N SER A 23 7.56 -3.50 -6.78
CA SER A 23 7.50 -2.95 -8.13
C SER A 23 6.22 -2.15 -8.34
N ARG A 24 6.35 -1.07 -9.11
CA ARG A 24 5.26 -0.24 -9.62
C ARG A 24 5.03 -0.48 -11.11
N TRP A 25 5.73 -1.43 -11.72
CA TRP A 25 5.44 -1.84 -13.09
C TRP A 25 3.99 -2.36 -13.17
N GLY A 26 3.19 -1.76 -14.05
CA GLY A 26 1.76 -2.04 -14.17
C GLY A 26 0.85 -1.25 -13.22
N LEU A 27 1.39 -0.50 -12.26
CA LEU A 27 0.61 0.43 -11.44
C LEU A 27 0.28 1.68 -12.27
N VAL A 28 -0.99 2.07 -12.32
CA VAL A 28 -1.39 3.37 -12.86
C VAL A 28 -0.82 4.47 -11.96
N PRO A 29 0.11 5.31 -12.45
CA PRO A 29 0.82 6.23 -11.57
C PRO A 29 -0.03 7.44 -11.23
N TYR A 30 0.05 7.87 -9.99
CA TYR A 30 -0.52 9.11 -9.47
C TYR A 30 0.61 10.09 -9.17
N CYS A 31 1.36 9.87 -8.09
CA CYS A 31 2.54 10.67 -7.75
C CYS A 31 3.75 9.73 -7.70
N SER A 32 4.51 9.67 -8.79
CA SER A 32 5.58 8.70 -8.98
C SER A 32 6.61 8.68 -7.85
N SER A 33 6.91 9.80 -7.20
CA SER A 33 7.86 9.84 -6.07
C SER A 33 7.28 9.34 -4.74
N LEU A 34 5.95 9.20 -4.64
CA LEU A 34 5.23 8.84 -3.40
C LEU A 34 4.44 7.53 -3.51
N ASP A 35 4.12 7.11 -4.73
CA ASP A 35 3.36 5.90 -5.01
C ASP A 35 4.12 4.69 -4.47
N CYS A 36 3.45 3.96 -3.59
CA CYS A 36 3.98 2.78 -2.95
C CYS A 36 2.83 1.79 -2.81
N PRO A 37 2.77 0.75 -3.65
CA PRO A 37 1.77 -0.28 -3.49
C PRO A 37 1.94 -0.94 -2.11
N GLY A 38 0.84 -1.49 -1.60
CA GLY A 38 0.80 -2.05 -0.26
C GLY A 38 -0.36 -3.01 -0.12
N PHE A 39 -0.48 -3.62 1.06
CA PHE A 39 -1.42 -4.68 1.31
C PHE A 39 -2.45 -4.29 2.37
N LEU A 40 -3.70 -4.72 2.14
CA LEU A 40 -4.75 -4.78 3.14
C LEU A 40 -4.97 -6.25 3.46
N THR A 41 -4.82 -6.61 4.73
CA THR A 41 -4.94 -8.01 5.18
C THR A 41 -5.64 -8.08 6.53
N ARG A 42 -6.09 -9.27 6.93
CA ARG A 42 -6.73 -9.48 8.24
C ARG A 42 -5.72 -9.65 9.36
N THR A 43 -4.51 -10.12 9.06
CA THR A 43 -3.50 -10.43 10.07
C THR A 43 -2.13 -9.87 9.67
N VAL A 44 -1.27 -9.64 10.66
CA VAL A 44 0.12 -9.21 10.42
C VAL A 44 0.92 -10.29 9.68
N ALA A 45 0.60 -11.57 9.91
CA ALA A 45 1.22 -12.69 9.23
C ALA A 45 0.91 -12.69 7.72
N ASP A 46 -0.34 -12.46 7.33
CA ASP A 46 -0.72 -12.33 5.92
C ASP A 46 0.00 -11.16 5.25
N ALA A 47 0.08 -10.00 5.91
CA ALA A 47 0.82 -8.84 5.38
C ALA A 47 2.31 -9.16 5.17
N ALA A 48 2.92 -9.89 6.11
CA ALA A 48 4.31 -10.32 6.02
C ALA A 48 4.53 -11.31 4.87
N ALA A 49 3.66 -12.31 4.73
CA ALA A 49 3.73 -13.28 3.65
C ALA A 49 3.60 -12.62 2.26
N MET A 50 2.64 -11.70 2.12
CA MET A 50 2.45 -10.92 0.89
C MET A 50 3.69 -10.08 0.56
N LEU A 51 4.26 -9.39 1.54
CA LEU A 51 5.48 -8.61 1.34
C LEU A 51 6.65 -9.49 0.92
N HIS A 52 6.82 -10.66 1.55
CA HIS A 52 7.90 -11.58 1.23
C HIS A 52 7.81 -12.10 -0.20
N ALA A 53 6.61 -12.49 -0.62
CA ALA A 53 6.38 -13.03 -1.96
C ALA A 53 6.59 -12.01 -3.09
N THR A 54 6.54 -10.70 -2.79
CA THR A 54 6.46 -9.64 -3.81
C THR A 54 7.59 -8.61 -3.75
N GLN A 55 8.40 -8.61 -2.69
CA GLN A 55 9.51 -7.68 -2.55
C GLN A 55 10.70 -8.02 -3.46
N GLY A 56 11.43 -7.00 -3.89
CA GLY A 56 12.72 -7.16 -4.55
C GLY A 56 12.85 -6.36 -5.84
N ILE A 57 13.95 -6.64 -6.54
CA ILE A 57 14.28 -5.99 -7.81
C ILE A 57 13.34 -6.50 -8.91
N ASP A 58 12.75 -5.57 -9.63
CA ASP A 58 12.04 -5.82 -10.88
C ASP A 58 12.79 -5.11 -12.02
N PRO A 59 13.28 -5.83 -13.04
CA PRO A 59 13.93 -5.22 -14.21
C PRO A 59 13.07 -4.21 -14.97
N LEU A 60 11.74 -4.27 -14.82
CA LEU A 60 10.79 -3.35 -15.46
C LEU A 60 10.49 -2.11 -14.62
N ASP A 61 10.99 -2.04 -13.38
CA ASP A 61 10.90 -0.87 -12.51
C ASP A 61 12.28 -0.51 -11.93
N ALA A 62 12.91 0.49 -12.55
CA ALA A 62 14.21 1.02 -12.15
C ALA A 62 14.27 1.64 -10.74
N THR A 63 13.13 1.78 -10.06
CA THR A 63 13.07 2.32 -8.68
C THR A 63 13.00 1.25 -7.60
N THR A 64 12.96 -0.03 -8.01
CA THR A 64 12.95 -1.13 -7.05
C THR A 64 14.27 -1.27 -6.31
N ILE A 65 14.19 -1.75 -5.06
CA ILE A 65 15.34 -2.00 -4.19
C ILE A 65 15.44 -3.48 -3.82
N VAL A 66 16.65 -3.91 -3.45
CA VAL A 66 16.93 -5.29 -3.01
C VAL A 66 16.02 -5.67 -1.86
N ALA A 67 15.45 -6.88 -1.89
CA ALA A 67 14.57 -7.43 -0.86
C ALA A 67 15.16 -7.29 0.57
N ASP A 68 14.29 -7.12 1.57
CA ASP A 68 14.71 -7.10 2.97
C ASP A 68 14.85 -8.54 3.50
N PRO A 69 16.08 -9.00 3.78
CA PRO A 69 16.28 -10.36 4.30
C PRO A 69 15.70 -10.52 5.72
N ARG A 70 15.48 -9.42 6.45
CA ARG A 70 14.97 -9.46 7.83
C ARG A 70 13.55 -10.02 7.94
N LEU A 71 12.79 -10.02 6.84
CA LEU A 71 11.43 -10.53 6.82
C LEU A 71 11.39 -12.06 6.94
N GLU A 72 12.42 -12.77 6.47
CA GLU A 72 12.51 -14.23 6.50
C GLU A 72 12.38 -14.78 7.93
N ARG A 73 13.01 -14.11 8.90
CA ARG A 73 12.90 -14.49 10.32
C ARG A 73 11.48 -14.35 10.88
N LEU A 74 10.72 -13.33 10.45
CA LEU A 74 9.34 -13.16 10.88
C LEU A 74 8.50 -14.36 10.44
N LEU A 75 8.68 -14.80 9.19
CA LEU A 75 7.98 -15.93 8.61
C LEU A 75 8.37 -17.25 9.27
N ILE A 76 9.67 -17.46 9.53
CA ILE A 76 10.17 -18.62 10.29
C ILE A 76 9.54 -18.64 11.69
N SER A 77 9.47 -17.49 12.38
CA SER A 77 8.83 -17.40 13.70
C SER A 77 7.32 -17.66 13.67
N MET A 78 6.69 -17.50 12.50
CA MET A 78 5.29 -17.84 12.24
C MET A 78 5.09 -19.29 11.79
N GLY A 79 6.16 -20.09 11.73
CA GLY A 79 6.12 -21.50 11.31
C GLY A 79 6.02 -21.70 9.80
N MET A 80 6.42 -20.72 9.00
CA MET A 80 6.47 -20.84 7.54
C MET A 80 7.81 -21.48 7.11
N ASP A 81 7.75 -22.39 6.14
CA ASP A 81 8.93 -22.98 5.51
C ASP A 81 9.61 -21.95 4.60
N VAL A 82 10.67 -21.32 5.11
CA VAL A 82 11.52 -20.36 4.38
C VAL A 82 12.96 -20.85 4.44
N ASP A 83 13.76 -20.63 3.38
CA ASP A 83 15.18 -20.98 3.38
C ASP A 83 15.89 -20.29 4.56
N ASP A 84 16.53 -21.11 5.39
CA ASP A 84 17.06 -20.72 6.70
C ASP A 84 18.59 -20.70 6.70
N SER A 85 19.18 -20.57 5.51
CA SER A 85 20.63 -20.55 5.30
C SER A 85 21.31 -19.30 5.89
N ASN A 86 20.55 -18.27 6.29
CA ASN A 86 21.05 -16.98 6.78
C ASN A 86 20.55 -16.59 8.20
N ARG A 87 20.54 -17.56 9.14
CA ARG A 87 20.07 -17.42 10.54
C ARG A 87 20.71 -16.28 11.35
N ASP A 88 21.90 -15.82 10.97
CA ASP A 88 22.76 -14.98 11.80
C ASP A 88 22.47 -13.47 11.74
N THR A 89 21.43 -13.05 11.02
CA THR A 89 21.01 -11.63 11.01
C THR A 89 20.18 -11.27 12.25
N VAL A 90 20.85 -11.12 13.40
CA VAL A 90 20.26 -10.60 14.65
C VAL A 90 19.82 -9.16 14.45
N TYR A 91 18.56 -8.92 14.08
CA TYR A 91 18.09 -7.55 13.86
C TYR A 91 17.38 -6.94 15.07
N LEU A 92 16.65 -7.73 15.87
CA LEU A 92 15.84 -7.18 16.96
C LEU A 92 16.07 -7.98 18.24
N LYS A 93 16.48 -7.25 19.29
CA LYS A 93 16.67 -7.80 20.63
C LYS A 93 15.31 -8.31 21.13
N SER A 94 15.30 -9.48 21.76
CA SER A 94 14.12 -10.05 22.42
C SER A 94 14.56 -10.99 23.53
N LYS A 95 13.69 -11.26 24.50
CA LYS A 95 13.88 -12.25 25.57
C LYS A 95 12.59 -13.00 25.84
N PRO A 96 12.65 -14.24 26.38
CA PRO A 96 11.45 -14.97 26.79
C PRO A 96 10.55 -14.11 27.70
N GLY A 97 9.26 -14.03 27.36
CA GLY A 97 8.27 -13.19 28.07
C GLY A 97 8.27 -11.71 27.70
N PHE A 98 9.32 -11.19 27.04
CA PHE A 98 9.47 -9.79 26.65
C PHE A 98 9.91 -9.68 25.19
N PRO A 99 8.96 -9.82 24.24
CA PRO A 99 9.28 -9.90 22.81
C PRO A 99 9.85 -8.59 22.25
N LEU A 100 9.60 -7.44 22.90
CA LEU A 100 10.13 -6.13 22.51
C LEU A 100 11.32 -5.70 23.39
N TRP A 101 11.92 -6.62 24.15
CA TRP A 101 13.03 -6.28 25.04
C TRP A 101 14.19 -5.61 24.30
N GLY A 102 14.58 -4.42 24.75
CA GLY A 102 15.70 -3.67 24.17
C GLY A 102 15.34 -2.86 22.93
N TRP A 103 14.06 -2.83 22.54
CA TRP A 103 13.55 -1.92 21.52
C TRP A 103 13.35 -0.53 22.11
N ARG A 104 13.54 0.50 21.27
CA ARG A 104 13.21 1.89 21.59
C ARG A 104 12.11 2.36 20.66
N VAL A 105 10.93 2.65 21.20
CA VAL A 105 9.76 3.07 20.44
C VAL A 105 9.59 4.58 20.61
N GLY A 106 9.82 5.34 19.55
CA GLY A 106 9.64 6.78 19.54
C GLY A 106 8.17 7.17 19.34
N ILE A 107 7.64 8.03 20.20
CA ILE A 107 6.30 8.63 20.06
C ILE A 107 6.47 10.11 19.67
N PRO A 108 6.14 10.49 18.43
CA PRO A 108 6.22 11.88 17.98
C PRO A 108 5.25 12.77 18.74
N GLN A 109 5.77 13.84 19.34
CA GLN A 109 4.95 14.80 20.07
C GLN A 109 3.97 15.53 19.14
N GLU A 110 4.39 15.81 17.90
CA GLU A 110 3.62 16.51 16.89
C GLU A 110 2.42 15.72 16.37
N TYR A 111 2.32 14.42 16.69
CA TYR A 111 1.15 13.61 16.33
C TYR A 111 0.00 13.80 17.34
N ASN A 112 0.28 14.30 18.55
CA ASN A 112 -0.75 14.59 19.57
C ASN A 112 -1.44 15.94 19.29
N VAL A 113 -2.19 16.01 18.19
CA VAL A 113 -2.89 17.24 17.80
C VAL A 113 -4.19 17.44 18.59
N ALA A 114 -4.65 18.68 18.70
CA ALA A 114 -5.84 19.05 19.48
C ALA A 114 -7.13 18.42 18.89
N GLU A 115 -7.13 18.21 17.58
CA GLU A 115 -8.23 17.70 16.77
C GLU A 115 -8.43 16.18 16.90
N LEU A 116 -7.50 15.45 17.52
CA LEU A 116 -7.68 14.03 17.80
C LEU A 116 -8.87 13.81 18.76
N SER A 117 -9.73 12.84 18.42
CA SER A 117 -10.80 12.41 19.31
C SER A 117 -10.22 11.72 20.55
N GLU A 118 -10.98 11.76 21.65
CA GLU A 118 -10.55 11.14 22.89
C GLU A 118 -10.37 9.63 22.75
N GLU A 119 -11.25 8.96 22.01
CA GLU A 119 -11.15 7.53 21.72
C GLU A 119 -9.82 7.16 21.04
N VAL A 120 -9.36 7.99 20.08
CA VAL A 120 -8.09 7.77 19.40
C VAL A 120 -6.91 8.02 20.34
N ARG A 121 -6.98 9.03 21.22
CA ARG A 121 -5.94 9.28 22.22
C ARG A 121 -5.82 8.12 23.22
N ILE A 122 -6.95 7.57 23.66
CA ILE A 122 -7.00 6.39 24.54
C ILE A 122 -6.37 5.18 23.85
N ALA A 123 -6.77 4.89 22.60
CA ALA A 123 -6.22 3.78 21.83
C ALA A 123 -4.71 3.93 21.60
N TRP A 124 -4.26 5.14 21.26
CA TRP A 124 -2.84 5.45 21.05
C TRP A 124 -2.01 5.27 22.33
N SER A 125 -2.51 5.78 23.46
CA SER A 125 -1.85 5.63 24.77
C SER A 125 -1.84 4.17 25.23
N SER A 126 -2.92 3.43 24.98
CA SER A 126 -3.00 2.00 25.29
C SER A 126 -2.01 1.18 24.47
N ALA A 127 -1.81 1.52 23.19
CA ALA A 127 -0.81 0.87 22.35
C ALA A 127 0.62 1.14 22.84
N ALA A 128 0.91 2.36 23.32
CA ALA A 128 2.19 2.70 23.92
C ALA A 128 2.45 1.89 25.20
N ALA A 129 1.47 1.83 26.12
CA ALA A 129 1.55 1.05 27.35
C ALA A 129 1.73 -0.45 27.06
N ALA A 130 1.06 -0.98 26.04
CA ALA A 130 1.25 -2.36 25.60
C ALA A 130 2.69 -2.63 25.11
N CYS A 131 3.30 -1.68 24.40
CA CYS A 131 4.71 -1.81 24.00
C CYS A 131 5.64 -1.87 25.22
N GLU A 132 5.43 -1.02 26.23
CA GLU A 132 6.21 -1.04 27.48
C GLU A 132 6.03 -2.37 28.24
N ALA A 133 4.79 -2.86 28.35
CA ALA A 133 4.49 -4.14 28.98
C ALA A 133 5.20 -5.32 28.29
N LEU A 134 5.42 -5.23 26.97
CA LEU A 134 6.17 -6.22 26.18
C LEU A 134 7.70 -6.03 26.22
N GLY A 135 8.20 -5.06 27.00
CA GLY A 135 9.62 -4.83 27.27
C GLY A 135 10.29 -3.75 26.44
N ALA A 136 9.54 -2.98 25.63
CA ALA A 136 10.09 -1.84 24.91
C ALA A 136 10.34 -0.66 25.85
N THR A 137 11.29 0.20 25.50
CA THR A 137 11.42 1.55 26.09
C THR A 137 10.70 2.54 25.20
N VAL A 138 9.59 3.11 25.67
CA VAL A 138 8.87 4.17 24.96
C VAL A 138 9.51 5.51 25.27
N VAL A 139 9.81 6.29 24.23
CA VAL A 139 10.47 7.60 24.38
C VAL A 139 9.73 8.66 23.57
N PRO A 140 9.51 9.86 24.13
CA PRO A 140 9.02 10.97 23.33
C PRO A 140 10.09 11.41 22.32
N VAL A 141 9.68 11.73 21.11
CA VAL A 141 10.57 12.28 20.06
C VAL A 141 9.93 13.50 19.42
N SER A 142 10.76 14.39 18.87
CA SER A 142 10.29 15.53 18.08
C SER A 142 10.56 15.29 16.60
N LEU A 143 9.52 15.47 15.80
CA LEU A 143 9.52 15.48 14.33
C LEU A 143 9.01 16.85 13.85
N PRO A 144 9.81 17.93 13.95
CA PRO A 144 9.36 19.31 13.80
C PRO A 144 8.85 19.62 12.37
N HIS A 145 9.23 18.82 11.38
CA HIS A 145 8.80 18.96 9.99
C HIS A 145 7.50 18.19 9.66
N THR A 146 6.80 17.64 10.65
CA THR A 146 5.50 16.98 10.45
C THR A 146 4.43 17.96 9.96
N GLY A 147 4.33 19.14 10.57
CA GLY A 147 3.33 20.16 10.23
C GLY A 147 3.32 20.54 8.74
N PRO A 148 4.45 20.92 8.13
CA PRO A 148 4.49 21.29 6.71
C PRO A 148 4.36 20.10 5.74
N ALA A 149 4.41 18.85 6.21
CA ALA A 149 4.41 17.67 5.34
C ALA A 149 3.15 17.59 4.45
N LEU A 150 1.99 18.00 4.97
CA LEU A 150 0.75 18.02 4.22
C LEU A 150 0.78 19.07 3.09
N ALA A 151 1.31 20.26 3.37
CA ALA A 151 1.49 21.30 2.36
C ALA A 151 2.45 20.85 1.26
N ALA A 152 3.58 20.24 1.63
CA ALA A 152 4.54 19.68 0.66
C ALA A 152 3.89 18.61 -0.22
N TYR A 153 3.10 17.70 0.37
CA TYR A 153 2.34 16.70 -0.37
C TYR A 153 1.38 17.32 -1.40
N TYR A 154 0.64 18.36 -1.01
CA TYR A 154 -0.29 19.05 -1.90
C TYR A 154 0.36 19.93 -2.97
N VAL A 155 1.69 20.11 -2.94
CA VAL A 155 2.44 20.69 -4.06
C VAL A 155 2.94 19.59 -4.99
N LEU A 156 3.60 18.57 -4.42
CA LEU A 156 4.27 17.52 -5.19
C LEU A 156 3.28 16.59 -5.90
N ALA A 157 2.25 16.11 -5.20
CA ALA A 157 1.31 15.15 -5.77
C ALA A 157 0.50 15.71 -6.95
N PRO A 158 -0.04 16.96 -6.89
CA PRO A 158 -0.67 17.56 -8.06
C PRO A 158 0.31 17.83 -9.21
N ALA A 159 1.53 18.29 -8.91
CA ALA A 159 2.54 18.53 -9.94
C ALA A 159 2.87 17.25 -10.72
N GLU A 160 3.16 16.15 -10.02
CA GLU A 160 3.48 14.88 -10.67
C GLU A 160 2.27 14.23 -11.33
N SER A 161 1.10 14.29 -10.71
CA SER A 161 -0.12 13.73 -11.31
C SER A 161 -0.52 14.45 -12.59
N SER A 162 -0.32 15.77 -12.68
CA SER A 162 -0.55 16.52 -13.92
C SER A 162 0.31 16.00 -15.09
N SER A 163 1.56 15.62 -14.81
CA SER A 163 2.46 15.03 -15.79
C SER A 163 2.08 13.58 -16.10
N ASN A 164 1.84 12.77 -15.06
CA ASN A 164 1.53 11.35 -15.20
C ASN A 164 0.23 11.08 -15.95
N LEU A 165 -0.80 11.91 -15.71
CA LEU A 165 -2.13 11.75 -16.31
C LEU A 165 -2.24 12.37 -17.72
N ALA A 166 -1.23 13.12 -18.18
CA ALA A 166 -1.23 13.71 -19.53
C ALA A 166 -1.32 12.68 -20.66
N ARG A 167 -1.04 11.40 -20.37
CA ARG A 167 -1.17 10.28 -21.33
C ARG A 167 -2.62 9.93 -21.69
N TYR A 168 -3.60 10.34 -20.88
CA TYR A 168 -5.01 10.01 -21.05
C TYR A 168 -5.69 11.02 -21.98
N ASP A 169 -5.36 10.92 -23.27
CA ASP A 169 -5.88 11.79 -24.34
C ASP A 169 -7.04 11.17 -25.14
N GLY A 170 -7.38 9.90 -24.85
CA GLY A 170 -8.39 9.16 -25.59
C GLY A 170 -7.96 8.75 -27.00
N ILE A 171 -6.68 8.84 -27.39
CA ILE A 171 -6.21 8.43 -28.72
C ILE A 171 -5.87 6.94 -28.74
N ARG A 172 -5.06 6.48 -27.76
CA ARG A 172 -4.56 5.10 -27.70
C ARG A 172 -5.45 4.16 -26.88
N PHE A 173 -6.09 4.69 -25.84
CA PHE A 173 -6.96 3.96 -24.91
C PHE A 173 -7.87 4.94 -24.15
N GLY A 174 -8.90 4.41 -23.50
CA GLY A 174 -9.90 5.21 -22.78
C GLY A 174 -11.07 5.64 -23.67
N THR A 175 -11.86 6.59 -23.19
CA THR A 175 -13.08 7.04 -23.88
C THR A 175 -12.73 8.01 -25.01
N HIS A 176 -13.19 7.72 -26.23
CA HIS A 176 -13.08 8.65 -27.36
C HIS A 176 -14.17 9.73 -27.27
N ALA A 177 -13.80 11.00 -27.41
CA ALA A 177 -14.72 12.14 -27.38
C ALA A 177 -15.72 12.22 -28.58
N GLY A 178 -15.83 11.17 -29.40
CA GLY A 178 -16.70 11.14 -30.58
C GLY A 178 -17.37 9.80 -30.89
N GLY A 179 -17.45 8.87 -29.93
CA GLY A 179 -17.84 7.48 -30.20
C GLY A 179 -19.12 7.01 -29.51
N ALA A 180 -20.27 7.61 -29.80
CA ALA A 180 -21.53 6.88 -29.70
C ALA A 180 -21.70 6.02 -30.96
N THR A 181 -21.02 4.86 -31.04
CA THR A 181 -21.44 3.64 -31.77
C THR A 181 -20.37 2.54 -31.77
N THR A 182 -20.77 1.38 -31.22
CA THR A 182 -20.43 -0.01 -31.54
C THR A 182 -19.01 -0.34 -32.05
N ARG A 183 -18.16 -0.86 -31.16
CA ARG A 183 -17.23 -1.94 -31.55
C ARG A 183 -17.62 -3.21 -30.82
N GLN A 184 -18.24 -4.14 -31.54
CA GLN A 184 -18.24 -5.54 -31.12
C GLN A 184 -16.77 -5.96 -30.95
N GLY A 185 -16.42 -6.47 -29.77
CA GLY A 185 -15.15 -7.18 -29.58
C GLY A 185 -15.08 -8.40 -30.51
N PRO A 186 -13.89 -9.00 -30.70
CA PRO A 186 -13.74 -10.16 -31.57
C PRO A 186 -14.63 -11.29 -31.05
N GLN A 187 -15.68 -11.64 -31.80
CA GLN A 187 -16.48 -12.83 -31.55
C GLN A 187 -15.58 -14.04 -31.82
N CYS A 188 -15.17 -14.71 -30.74
CA CYS A 188 -14.68 -16.08 -30.82
C CYS A 188 -15.88 -17.01 -30.96
N GLY A 189 -16.00 -17.69 -32.11
CA GLY A 189 -16.67 -18.98 -32.23
C GLY A 189 -17.99 -19.00 -33.02
N GLY A 190 -17.99 -19.82 -34.08
CA GLY A 190 -19.16 -20.61 -34.49
C GLY A 190 -19.79 -20.23 -35.83
N ASP A 191 -19.50 -21.01 -36.86
CA ASP A 191 -20.32 -21.12 -38.08
C ASP A 191 -21.79 -21.40 -37.73
N GLY A 192 -22.72 -20.68 -38.37
CA GLY A 192 -24.15 -20.90 -38.20
C GLY A 192 -25.01 -19.95 -39.00
N SER A 193 -25.39 -20.36 -40.20
CA SER A 193 -26.36 -19.73 -41.10
C SER A 193 -27.74 -19.48 -40.47
N GLY A 194 -28.37 -18.33 -40.78
CA GLY A 194 -29.83 -18.14 -40.64
C GLY A 194 -30.24 -16.68 -40.43
N GLY A 195 -30.94 -16.08 -41.41
CA GLY A 195 -31.26 -14.65 -41.44
C GLY A 195 -32.63 -14.22 -40.87
N VAL A 196 -33.05 -13.02 -41.32
CA VAL A 196 -34.32 -12.28 -41.08
C VAL A 196 -34.30 -11.48 -39.75
N GLY A 197 -34.68 -10.21 -39.63
CA GLY A 197 -35.34 -9.18 -40.43
C GLY A 197 -35.69 -8.02 -39.48
N GLY A 198 -35.75 -6.77 -39.98
CA GLY A 198 -35.66 -5.54 -39.17
C GLY A 198 -36.84 -5.18 -38.26
N ASN A 199 -36.64 -4.14 -37.43
CA ASN A 199 -37.57 -3.01 -37.32
C ASN A 199 -36.96 -1.83 -36.53
N THR A 200 -36.93 -0.66 -37.16
CA THR A 200 -36.76 0.66 -36.56
C THR A 200 -38.12 1.21 -36.11
N LYS A 201 -38.20 1.73 -34.88
CA LYS A 201 -39.16 2.72 -34.30
C LYS A 201 -38.86 2.73 -32.79
N GLY A 202 -38.81 3.81 -32.02
CA GLY A 202 -39.26 5.20 -32.16
C GLY A 202 -39.69 5.66 -30.76
N GLU A 203 -39.32 6.90 -30.41
CA GLU A 203 -39.97 7.81 -29.44
C GLU A 203 -39.87 7.59 -27.91
N GLY A 204 -39.47 8.67 -27.23
CA GLY A 204 -40.33 9.33 -26.24
C GLY A 204 -39.74 9.52 -24.83
N GLY A 205 -39.47 10.78 -24.47
CA GLY A 205 -39.29 11.24 -23.08
C GLY A 205 -38.13 12.19 -22.87
#